data_AF-A0A6N8CUM2-F1
#
_entry.id   AF-A0A6N8CUM2-F1
#
_cell.length_a   1.000
_cell.length_b   1.000
_cell.length_c   1.000
_cell.angle_alpha   90.00
_cell.angle_beta   90.00
_cell.angle_gamma   90.00
#
_symmetry.space_group_name_H-M   'P 1'
#
loop_
_entity.id
_entity.type
_entity.pdbx_description
1 polymer ?
#
loop_
_entity_poly.entity_id
_entity_poly.type
_entity_poly.pdbx_seq_one_letter_code
_entity_poly.pdbx_strand_id
1 'polypeptide(L)'
;MISFIIAILFWVIGIVVMASGYVVVPKIKEATRKLLHRAEENKFKDNSESIAYQIEGKLVDSMPWYSYYLLTFIIGMVIFVLGFVALSFHYR
;
A
#
# COMPACT_ATOMS: atom_id res chain seq x y z
N MET A 1 -23.84 -1.39 -22.78
CA MET A 1 -23.71 -0.26 -21.81
C MET A 1 -23.21 -0.72 -20.44
N ILE A 2 -23.90 -1.64 -19.75
CA ILE A 2 -23.48 -2.13 -18.41
C ILE A 2 -22.06 -2.70 -18.42
N SER A 3 -21.71 -3.54 -19.40
CA SER A 3 -20.37 -4.13 -19.53
C SER A 3 -19.25 -3.09 -19.69
N PHE A 4 -19.54 -1.95 -20.33
CA PHE A 4 -18.59 -0.87 -20.53
C PHE A 4 -18.31 -0.12 -19.21
N ILE A 5 -19.35 0.12 -18.42
CA ILE A 5 -19.21 0.71 -17.08
C ILE A 5 -18.39 -0.21 -16.17
N ILE A 6 -18.67 -1.52 -16.21
CA ILE A 6 -17.93 -2.53 -15.44
C ILE A 6 -16.46 -2.56 -15.85
N ALA A 7 -16.16 -2.51 -17.15
CA ALA A 7 -14.79 -2.48 -17.65
C ALA A 7 -14.01 -1.25 -17.14
N ILE A 8 -14.64 -0.06 -17.21
CA ILE A 8 -14.04 1.18 -16.69
C ILE A 8 -13.78 1.05 -15.19
N LEU A 9 -14.72 0.50 -14.43
CA LEU A 9 -14.54 0.29 -12.99
C LEU A 9 -13.33 -0.62 -12.70
N PHE A 10 -13.20 -1.73 -13.41
CA PHE A 10 -12.04 -2.62 -13.24
C PHE A 10 -10.72 -1.93 -13.56
N TRP A 11 -10.67 -1.10 -14.62
CA TRP A 11 -9.46 -0.34 -14.93
C TRP A 11 -9.11 0.68 -13.86
N VAL A 12 -10.10 1.45 -13.41
CA VAL A 12 -9.91 2.46 -12.36
C VAL A 12 -9.45 1.80 -11.06
N ILE A 13 -10.13 0.74 -10.63
CA ILE A 13 -9.78 0.00 -9.41
C ILE A 13 -8.38 -0.61 -9.55
N GLY A 14 -8.06 -1.22 -10.70
CA GLY A 14 -6.73 -1.78 -10.98
C GLY A 14 -5.63 -0.74 -10.82
N ILE A 15 -5.80 0.43 -11.44
CA ILE A 15 -4.85 1.55 -11.33
C ILE A 15 -4.73 2.03 -9.88
N VAL A 16 -5.85 2.20 -9.17
CA VAL A 16 -5.86 2.64 -7.76
C VAL A 16 -5.10 1.64 -6.88
N VAL A 17 -5.30 0.34 -7.09
CA VAL A 17 -4.60 -0.72 -6.35
C VAL A 17 -3.10 -0.69 -6.67
N MET A 18 -2.70 -0.54 -7.94
CA MET A 18 -1.29 -0.41 -8.31
C MET A 18 -0.64 0.81 -7.67
N ALA A 19 -1.32 1.96 -7.69
CA ALA A 19 -0.83 3.21 -7.12
C ALA A 19 -0.80 3.18 -5.59
N SER A 20 -1.68 2.41 -4.95
CA SER A 20 -1.78 2.33 -3.49
C SER A 20 -0.46 1.92 -2.82
N GLY A 21 0.30 0.99 -3.44
CA GLY A 21 1.62 0.61 -2.97
C GLY A 21 2.53 1.83 -2.82
N TYR A 22 2.65 2.61 -3.89
CA TYR A 22 3.49 3.82 -3.95
C TYR A 22 3.04 4.96 -3.03
N VAL A 23 1.77 5.00 -2.63
CA VAL A 23 1.25 6.06 -1.75
C VAL A 23 1.28 5.66 -0.27
N VAL A 24 0.93 4.41 0.04
CA VAL A 24 0.76 3.94 1.42
C VAL A 24 2.11 3.69 2.09
N VAL A 25 3.04 3.04 1.39
CA VAL A 25 4.35 2.70 1.95
C VAL A 25 5.15 3.92 2.43
N PRO A 26 5.32 5.01 1.64
CA PRO A 26 6.05 6.18 2.13
C PRO A 26 5.34 6.86 3.32
N LYS A 27 4.00 6.86 3.36
CA LYS A 27 3.25 7.39 4.51
C LYS A 27 3.50 6.58 5.79
N ILE A 28 3.54 5.25 5.69
CA ILE A 28 3.89 4.38 6.83
C ILE A 28 5.31 4.68 7.29
N LYS A 29 6.28 4.74 6.37
CA LYS A 29 7.68 5.05 6.71
C LYS A 29 7.83 6.42 7.37
N GLU A 30 7.11 7.43 6.89
CA GLU A 30 7.16 8.78 7.46
C GLU A 30 6.52 8.82 8.86
N ALA A 31 5.38 8.16 9.04
CA ALA A 31 4.72 8.06 10.35
C ALA A 31 5.62 7.35 11.37
N THR A 32 6.21 6.21 10.98
CA THR A 32 7.16 5.47 11.83
C THR A 32 8.39 6.31 12.15
N ARG A 33 8.97 7.04 11.19
CA ARG A 33 10.12 7.93 11.45
C ARG A 33 9.77 9.04 12.46
N LYS A 34 8.58 9.64 12.35
CA LYS A 34 8.09 10.65 13.31
C LYS A 34 7.90 10.07 14.71
N LEU A 35 7.38 8.84 14.82
CA LEU A 35 7.25 8.14 16.09
C LEU A 35 8.60 7.81 16.71
N LEU A 36 9.56 7.32 15.90
CA LEU A 36 10.91 7.02 16.36
C LEU A 36 11.62 8.27 16.90
N HIS A 37 11.47 9.40 16.21
CA HIS A 37 12.08 10.66 16.63
C HIS A 37 11.51 11.15 17.97
N ARG A 38 10.19 11.08 18.14
CA ARG A 38 9.53 11.41 19.43
C ARG A 38 9.92 10.45 20.56
N ALA A 39 10.11 9.17 20.25
CA ALA A 39 10.55 8.17 21.22
C ALA A 39 11.99 8.40 21.69
N GLU A 40 12.83 8.97 20.83
CA GLU A 40 14.21 9.34 21.15
C GLU A 40 14.27 10.60 22.01
N GLU A 41 13.43 11.61 21.71
CA GLU A 41 13.27 12.81 22.54
C GLU A 41 12.69 12.50 23.93
N ASN A 42 11.72 11.57 24.02
CA ASN A 42 11.07 11.18 25.27
C ASN A 42 11.79 10.04 26.02
N LYS A 43 12.91 9.53 25.50
CA LYS A 43 13.69 8.44 26.10
C LYS A 43 14.15 8.74 27.52
N PHE A 44 14.31 10.03 27.87
CA PHE A 44 14.68 10.46 29.21
C PHE A 44 13.52 10.49 30.21
N LYS A 45 12.27 10.34 29.75
CA LYS A 45 11.07 10.49 30.57
C LYS A 45 10.36 9.16 30.84
N ASP A 46 10.32 8.26 29.85
CA ASP A 46 9.74 6.93 29.99
C ASP A 46 10.44 5.90 29.07
N ASN A 47 11.27 5.05 29.67
CA ASN A 47 12.12 4.10 28.93
C ASN A 47 11.32 2.99 28.25
N SER A 48 10.18 2.59 28.80
CA SER A 48 9.38 1.47 28.29
C SER A 48 8.70 1.82 26.96
N GLU A 49 8.13 3.02 26.84
CA GLU A 49 7.52 3.49 25.58
C GLU A 49 8.60 3.65 24.49
N SER A 50 9.77 4.18 24.86
CA SER A 50 10.88 4.37 23.91
C SER A 50 11.37 3.06 23.28
N ILE A 51 11.42 1.98 24.06
CA ILE A 51 11.83 0.65 23.58
C ILE A 51 10.79 0.06 22.63
N ALA A 52 9.50 0.18 22.94
CA ALA A 52 8.42 -0.30 22.08
C ALA A 52 8.47 0.36 20.69
N TYR A 53 8.61 1.69 20.65
CA TYR A 53 8.72 2.43 19.38
C TYR A 53 9.98 2.09 18.58
N GLN A 54 11.11 1.79 19.23
CA GLN A 54 12.31 1.34 18.53
C GLN A 54 12.15 -0.05 17.91
N ILE A 55 11.44 -0.95 18.59
CA ILE A 55 11.12 -2.29 18.07
C ILE A 55 10.20 -2.16 16.86
N GLU A 56 9.14 -1.36 16.95
CA GLU A 56 8.22 -1.09 15.83
C GLU A 56 8.94 -0.47 14.64
N GLY A 57 9.83 0.50 14.88
CA GLY A 57 10.63 1.14 13.84
C GLY A 57 11.54 0.18 13.09
N LYS A 58 12.28 -0.67 13.83
CA LYS A 58 13.13 -1.71 13.23
C LYS A 58 12.32 -2.72 12.43
N LEU A 59 11.13 -3.09 12.91
CA LEU A 59 10.22 -3.99 12.19
C LEU A 59 9.79 -3.40 10.85
N VAL A 60 9.35 -2.14 10.83
CA VAL A 60 8.97 -1.42 9.61
C VAL A 60 10.16 -1.28 8.66
N ASP A 61 11.36 -0.99 9.16
CA ASP A 61 12.56 -0.92 8.29
C ASP A 61 12.96 -2.29 7.73
N SER A 62 12.73 -3.38 8.48
CA SER A 62 13.00 -4.75 8.04
C SER A 62 11.95 -5.32 7.08
N MET A 63 10.80 -4.65 6.91
CA MET A 63 9.76 -5.13 6.00
C MET A 63 10.27 -5.12 4.55
N PRO A 64 10.03 -6.19 3.78
CA PRO A 64 10.40 -6.27 2.38
C PRO A 64 9.44 -5.42 1.53
N TRP A 65 9.57 -4.09 1.61
CA TRP A 65 8.69 -3.13 0.92
C TRP A 65 8.59 -3.39 -0.58
N TYR A 66 9.68 -3.85 -1.20
CA TYR A 66 9.70 -4.27 -2.60
C TYR A 66 8.66 -5.35 -2.90
N SER A 67 8.55 -6.37 -2.04
CA SER A 67 7.54 -7.43 -2.18
C SER A 67 6.13 -6.89 -2.04
N TYR A 68 5.91 -5.92 -1.16
CA TYR A 68 4.60 -5.26 -1.03
C TYR A 68 4.22 -4.50 -2.32
N TYR A 69 5.14 -3.67 -2.85
CA TYR A 69 4.91 -2.98 -4.12
C TYR A 69 4.62 -3.95 -5.26
N LEU A 70 5.41 -5.03 -5.36
CA LEU A 70 5.26 -6.06 -6.37
C LEU A 70 3.88 -6.74 -6.27
N LEU A 71 3.45 -7.11 -5.06
CA LEU A 71 2.14 -7.72 -4.83
C LEU A 71 1.00 -6.77 -5.22
N THR A 72 1.04 -5.51 -4.76
CA THR A 72 0.00 -4.52 -5.13
C THR A 72 -0.04 -4.29 -6.63
N PHE A 73 1.12 -4.32 -7.29
CA PHE A 73 1.22 -4.16 -8.73
C PHE A 73 0.64 -5.37 -9.48
N ILE A 74 0.98 -6.59 -9.09
CA ILE A 74 0.45 -7.83 -9.69
C ILE A 74 -1.06 -7.89 -9.52
N ILE A 75 -1.57 -7.67 -8.29
CA ILE A 75 -3.01 -7.70 -8.01
C ILE A 75 -3.74 -6.65 -8.85
N GLY A 76 -3.23 -5.41 -8.86
CA GLY A 76 -3.82 -4.34 -9.67
C GLY A 76 -3.77 -4.64 -11.17
N MET A 77 -2.73 -5.32 -11.66
CA MET A 77 -2.63 -5.74 -13.07
C MET A 77 -3.68 -6.79 -13.42
N VAL A 78 -3.88 -7.78 -12.55
CA VAL A 78 -4.92 -8.80 -12.73
C VAL A 78 -6.30 -8.16 -12.79
N ILE A 79 -6.61 -7.24 -11.87
CA ILE A 79 -7.87 -6.49 -11.85
C ILE A 79 -8.02 -5.66 -13.13
N PHE A 80 -6.95 -5.01 -13.59
CA PHE A 80 -6.97 -4.22 -14.81
C PHE A 80 -7.25 -5.09 -16.04
N VAL A 81 -6.64 -6.28 -16.15
CA VAL A 81 -6.87 -7.22 -17.25
C VAL A 81 -8.33 -7.71 -17.29
N LEU A 82 -8.97 -7.90 -16.13
CA LEU A 82 -10.40 -8.24 -16.06
C LEU A 82 -11.32 -7.19 -16.70
N GLY A 83 -10.89 -5.93 -16.77
CA GLY A 83 -11.62 -4.89 -17.50
C GLY A 83 -11.76 -5.19 -19.00
N PHE A 84 -10.70 -5.73 -19.63
CA PHE A 84 -10.79 -6.17 -21.04
C PHE A 84 -11.67 -7.40 -21.21
N VAL A 85 -11.64 -8.32 -20.23
CA VAL A 85 -12.53 -9.48 -20.21
C VAL A 85 -13.99 -9.02 -20.14
N ALA A 86 -14.32 -8.06 -19.28
CA ALA A 86 -15.66 -7.49 -19.18
C ALA A 86 -16.12 -6.82 -20.50
N LEU A 87 -15.21 -6.17 -21.22
CA LEU A 87 -15.47 -5.60 -22.54
C LEU A 87 -15.79 -6.66 -23.60
N SER A 88 -15.17 -7.85 -23.54
CA SER A 88 -15.43 -8.93 -24.50
C SER A 88 -16.89 -9.41 -24.47
N PHE A 89 -17.54 -9.35 -23.31
CA PHE A 89 -18.96 -9.67 -23.14
C PHE A 89 -19.91 -8.58 -23.66
N HIS A 90 -19.40 -7.42 -24.09
CA HIS A 90 -20.23 -6.40 -24.73
C HIS A 90 -20.42 -6.66 -26.24
N TYR A 91 -19.42 -7.29 -26.87
CA TYR A 91 -19.38 -7.55 -28.31
C TYR A 91 -19.94 -8.92 -28.69
N ARG A 92 -20.37 -9.71 -27.70
CA ARG A 92 -21.03 -11.00 -27.87
C ARG A 92 -22.51 -10.86 -27.52
#